data_AF-A0A9D2M358-F1
#
_entry.id   AF-A0A9D2M358-F1
#
_cell.length_a   1.000
_cell.length_b   1.000
_cell.length_c   1.000
_cell.angle_alpha   90.00
_cell.angle_beta   90.00
_cell.angle_gamma   90.00
#
_symmetry.space_group_name_H-M   'P 1'
#
loop_
_entity.id
_entity.type
_entity.pdbx_description
1 polymer ?
#
loop_
_entity_poly.entity_id
_entity_poly.type
_entity_poly.pdbx_seq_one_letter_code
_entity_poly.pdbx_strand_id
1 'polypeptide(L)'
;MNLFLENGHLSKEGLDALVAGTLDEMQSLEAAEHLSFCDACLLEYTQRLTEDTWLAPPRPMQDTIWQKIRRRVLCLTVNRYAVAAVAACLALTLWGTGFFNYFLPQRGMRHLDGPQNSMTVSARVGNFVSDSQQAIQDALGQLFSNHDAR
;
A
#
# COMPACT_ATOMS: atom_id res chain seq x y z
N MET A 1 -1.35 44.53 -18.15
CA MET A 1 -0.85 43.70 -17.04
C MET A 1 -0.79 42.27 -17.54
N ASN A 2 0.32 41.54 -17.39
CA ASN A 2 0.34 40.11 -17.70
C ASN A 2 -0.23 39.35 -16.49
N LEU A 3 -1.29 38.57 -16.72
CA LEU A 3 -1.94 37.77 -15.67
C LEU A 3 -1.06 36.61 -15.21
N PHE A 4 -0.25 36.09 -16.14
CA PHE A 4 0.67 34.99 -15.92
C PHE A 4 2.12 35.48 -15.95
N LEU A 5 2.94 34.86 -15.11
CA LEU A 5 4.39 34.99 -15.10
C LEU A 5 5.01 34.06 -16.15
N GLU A 6 6.28 34.29 -16.49
CA GLU A 6 7.02 33.44 -17.45
C GLU A 6 7.17 31.98 -17.00
N ASN A 7 7.02 31.73 -15.70
CA ASN A 7 7.02 30.38 -15.11
C ASN A 7 5.66 29.65 -15.25
N GLY A 8 4.65 30.29 -15.83
CA GLY A 8 3.31 29.73 -16.02
C GLY A 8 2.39 29.79 -14.80
N HIS A 9 2.80 30.43 -13.71
CA HIS A 9 1.93 30.69 -12.54
C HIS A 9 1.24 32.05 -12.66
N LEU A 10 0.14 32.25 -11.92
CA LEU A 10 -0.47 33.58 -11.82
C LEU A 10 0.50 34.57 -11.15
N SER A 11 0.52 35.81 -11.65
CA SER A 11 1.21 36.90 -10.99
C SER A 11 0.51 37.26 -9.68
N LYS A 12 1.26 37.84 -8.73
CA LYS A 12 0.70 38.26 -7.44
C LYS A 12 -0.40 39.29 -7.64
N GLU A 13 -0.16 40.22 -8.55
CA GLU A 13 -1.09 41.27 -8.93
C GLU A 13 -2.32 40.70 -9.65
N GLY A 14 -2.15 39.62 -10.41
CA GLY A 14 -3.24 38.85 -11.01
C GLY A 14 -4.12 38.16 -9.97
N LEU A 15 -3.50 37.58 -8.93
CA LEU A 15 -4.21 36.99 -7.79
C LEU A 15 -4.98 38.06 -6.99
N ASP A 16 -4.36 39.22 -6.75
CA ASP A 16 -4.99 40.32 -6.02
C ASP A 16 -6.19 40.89 -6.80
N ALA A 17 -6.05 41.05 -8.13
CA ALA A 17 -7.16 41.43 -8.99
C ALA A 17 -8.30 40.39 -8.97
N LEU A 18 -7.97 39.10 -8.85
CA LEU A 18 -8.95 38.00 -8.80
C LEU A 18 -9.73 38.02 -7.49
N VAL A 19 -9.06 38.27 -6.37
CA VAL A 19 -9.69 38.47 -5.06
C VAL A 19 -10.58 39.72 -5.07
N ALA A 20 -10.11 40.82 -5.68
CA ALA A 20 -10.86 42.06 -5.80
C ALA A 20 -12.02 41.99 -6.83
N GLY A 21 -12.10 40.93 -7.64
CA GLY A 21 -13.10 40.77 -8.69
C GLY A 21 -12.99 41.80 -9.82
N THR A 22 -11.80 42.37 -10.05
CA THR A 22 -11.58 43.43 -11.04
C THR A 22 -11.12 42.91 -12.40
N LEU A 23 -11.06 41.60 -12.59
CA LEU A 23 -10.72 41.01 -13.89
C LEU A 23 -11.88 41.10 -14.88
N ASP A 24 -11.52 41.18 -16.15
CA ASP A 24 -12.44 40.96 -17.26
C ASP A 24 -12.99 39.52 -17.26
N GLU A 25 -14.17 39.30 -17.86
CA GLU A 25 -14.85 37.99 -17.87
C GLU A 25 -13.98 36.88 -18.48
N MET A 26 -13.26 37.17 -19.57
CA MET A 26 -12.37 36.19 -20.21
C MET A 26 -11.20 35.84 -19.30
N GLN A 27 -10.61 36.85 -18.66
CA GLN A 27 -9.45 36.65 -17.77
C GLN A 27 -9.85 35.94 -16.48
N SER A 28 -11.07 36.19 -15.98
CA SER A 28 -11.63 35.47 -14.84
C SER A 28 -11.86 34.00 -15.18
N LEU A 29 -12.32 33.69 -16.40
CA LEU A 29 -12.49 32.32 -16.85
C LEU A 29 -11.14 31.59 -16.95
N GLU A 30 -10.16 32.23 -17.58
CA GLU A 30 -8.80 31.69 -17.73
C GLU A 30 -8.12 31.47 -16.37
N ALA A 31 -8.27 32.40 -15.42
CA ALA A 31 -7.79 32.23 -14.06
C ALA A 31 -8.49 31.07 -13.34
N ALA A 32 -9.81 30.94 -13.48
CA ALA A 32 -10.57 29.85 -12.87
C ALA A 32 -10.15 28.47 -13.42
N GLU A 33 -9.92 28.38 -14.72
CA GLU A 33 -9.36 27.17 -15.34
C GLU A 33 -7.97 26.86 -14.78
N HIS A 34 -7.09 27.86 -14.69
CA HIS A 34 -5.75 27.68 -14.13
C HIS A 34 -5.78 27.22 -12.66
N LEU A 35 -6.64 27.81 -11.83
CA LEU A 35 -6.81 27.42 -10.43
C LEU A 35 -7.29 25.98 -10.27
N SER A 36 -8.06 25.45 -11.24
CA SER A 36 -8.50 24.05 -11.23
C SER A 36 -7.37 23.05 -11.52
N PHE A 37 -6.29 23.51 -12.17
CA PHE A 37 -5.18 22.68 -12.59
C PHE A 37 -3.90 22.88 -11.76
N CYS A 38 -3.69 24.08 -11.20
CA CYS A 38 -2.49 24.43 -10.46
C CYS A 38 -2.77 24.58 -8.95
N ASP A 39 -2.50 23.51 -8.21
CA ASP A 39 -2.65 23.48 -6.74
C ASP A 39 -1.83 24.57 -6.03
N ALA A 40 -0.66 24.94 -6.57
CA ALA A 40 0.18 25.98 -5.98
C ALA A 40 -0.48 27.37 -6.05
N CYS A 41 -1.03 27.75 -7.22
CA CYS A 41 -1.77 29.00 -7.39
C CYS A 41 -3.07 28.99 -6.57
N LEU A 42 -3.74 27.83 -6.47
CA LEU A 42 -4.93 27.66 -5.64
C LEU A 42 -4.63 27.86 -4.15
N LEU A 43 -3.49 27.33 -3.67
CA LEU A 43 -3.04 27.53 -2.29
C LEU A 43 -2.77 29.02 -2.01
N GLU A 44 -2.06 29.71 -2.90
CA GLU A 44 -1.75 31.12 -2.71
C GLU A 44 -3.02 32.01 -2.78
N TYR A 45 -4.00 31.63 -3.61
CA TYR A 45 -5.29 32.30 -3.71
C TYR A 45 -6.13 32.11 -2.45
N THR A 46 -6.25 30.87 -1.97
CA THR A 46 -6.97 30.56 -0.73
C THR A 46 -6.32 31.19 0.49
N GLN A 47 -4.99 31.30 0.52
CA GLN A 47 -4.26 32.02 1.57
C GLN A 47 -4.62 33.52 1.60
N ARG A 48 -4.67 34.18 0.45
CA ARG A 48 -5.12 35.59 0.36
C ARG A 48 -6.56 35.77 0.82
N LEU A 49 -7.45 34.81 0.51
CA LEU A 49 -8.81 34.78 1.04
C LEU A 49 -8.87 34.55 2.56
N THR A 50 -7.85 33.91 3.14
CA THR A 50 -7.77 33.62 4.58
C THR A 50 -7.03 34.68 5.40
N GLU A 51 -6.69 35.83 4.80
CA GLU A 51 -6.41 37.05 5.58
C GLU A 51 -7.65 37.50 6.36
N ASP A 52 -8.85 37.03 5.98
CA ASP A 52 -10.02 37.10 6.83
C ASP A 52 -9.89 36.16 8.04
N THR A 53 -10.05 36.76 9.22
CA THR A 53 -9.93 36.15 10.56
C THR A 53 -10.40 34.71 10.60
N TRP A 54 -9.47 33.77 10.74
CA TRP A 54 -9.74 32.35 10.93
C TRP A 54 -10.73 32.15 12.09
N LEU A 55 -11.98 31.89 11.77
CA LEU A 55 -12.97 31.42 12.74
C LEU A 55 -12.55 30.01 13.15
N ALA A 56 -12.05 29.87 14.37
CA ALA A 56 -11.82 28.56 14.95
C ALA A 56 -13.15 27.77 14.90
N PRO A 57 -13.16 26.56 14.33
CA PRO A 57 -14.39 25.80 14.23
C PRO A 57 -14.93 25.56 15.66
N PRO A 58 -16.25 25.73 15.90
CA PRO A 58 -16.83 25.62 17.23
C PRO A 58 -16.66 24.23 17.86
N ARG A 59 -16.23 23.23 17.07
CA ARG A 59 -15.82 21.90 17.55
C ARG A 59 -14.56 21.44 16.83
N PRO A 60 -13.58 20.85 17.55
CA PRO A 60 -12.42 20.23 16.92
C PRO A 60 -12.88 19.00 16.11
N MET A 61 -12.89 19.13 14.77
CA MET A 61 -13.19 18.02 13.86
C MET A 61 -12.02 17.06 13.63
N GLN A 62 -10.84 17.39 14.16
CA GLN A 62 -9.59 16.68 13.90
C GLN A 62 -9.68 15.20 14.29
N ASP A 63 -10.22 14.89 15.47
CA ASP A 63 -10.36 13.51 15.94
C ASP A 63 -11.26 12.67 15.05
N THR A 64 -12.38 13.26 14.58
CA THR A 64 -13.34 12.57 13.71
C THR A 64 -12.73 12.29 12.34
N ILE A 65 -11.99 13.25 11.77
CA ILE A 65 -11.34 13.10 10.47
C ILE A 65 -10.23 12.05 10.56
N TRP A 66 -9.42 12.10 11.60
CA TRP A 66 -8.31 11.18 11.79
C TRP A 66 -8.79 9.74 11.97
N GLN A 67 -9.89 9.52 12.69
CA GLN A 67 -10.53 8.20 12.78
C GLN A 67 -10.99 7.68 11.41
N LYS A 68 -11.61 8.53 10.58
CA LYS A 68 -12.03 8.15 9.22
C LYS A 68 -10.84 7.80 8.33
N ILE A 69 -9.78 8.59 8.37
CA ILE A 69 -8.55 8.34 7.61
C ILE A 69 -7.91 7.03 8.05
N ARG A 70 -7.70 6.84 9.36
CA ARG A 70 -7.13 5.60 9.91
C ARG A 70 -7.92 4.35 9.49
N ARG A 71 -9.25 4.40 9.57
CA ARG A 71 -10.11 3.28 9.13
C ARG A 71 -9.92 2.98 7.65
N ARG A 72 -9.87 4.01 6.81
CA ARG A 72 -9.70 3.82 5.36
C ARG A 72 -8.33 3.23 5.03
N VAL A 73 -7.27 3.75 5.65
CA VAL A 73 -5.90 3.25 5.47
C VAL A 73 -5.79 1.80 5.94
N LEU A 74 -6.35 1.48 7.12
CA LEU A 74 -6.33 0.12 7.66
C LEU A 74 -7.08 -0.87 6.78
N CYS A 75 -8.28 -0.53 6.29
CA CYS A 75 -9.01 -1.42 5.39
C CYS A 75 -8.24 -1.66 4.09
N LEU A 76 -7.60 -0.63 3.52
CA LEU A 76 -6.81 -0.76 2.30
C LEU A 76 -5.57 -1.63 2.51
N THR A 77 -4.87 -1.50 3.65
CA THR A 77 -3.71 -2.34 3.96
C THR A 77 -4.13 -3.78 4.24
N VAL A 78 -5.10 -3.99 5.12
CA VAL A 78 -5.60 -5.34 5.46
C VAL A 78 -6.10 -6.07 4.22
N ASN A 79 -6.87 -5.44 3.35
CA ASN A 79 -7.35 -6.08 2.13
C ASN A 79 -6.21 -6.57 1.22
N ARG A 80 -5.12 -5.79 1.09
CA ARG A 80 -3.95 -6.18 0.29
C ARG A 80 -3.16 -7.32 0.92
N TYR A 81 -2.98 -7.32 2.24
CA TYR A 81 -2.23 -8.38 2.92
C TYR A 81 -3.07 -9.66 3.13
N ALA A 82 -4.40 -9.55 3.21
CA ALA A 82 -5.29 -10.70 3.35
C ALA A 82 -5.17 -11.67 2.17
N VAL A 83 -5.18 -11.16 0.93
CA VAL A 83 -5.01 -11.99 -0.27
C VAL A 83 -3.63 -12.67 -0.29
N ALA A 84 -2.57 -11.93 0.06
CA ALA A 84 -1.22 -12.48 0.12
C ALA A 84 -1.09 -13.59 1.19
N ALA A 85 -1.70 -13.39 2.36
CA ALA A 85 -1.71 -14.38 3.43
C ALA A 85 -2.46 -15.66 3.03
N VAL A 86 -3.64 -15.53 2.41
CA VAL A 86 -4.41 -16.69 1.91
C VAL A 86 -3.60 -17.47 0.87
N ALA A 87 -2.96 -16.78 -0.07
CA ALA A 87 -2.11 -17.41 -1.08
C ALA A 87 -0.92 -18.15 -0.44
N ALA A 88 -0.25 -17.56 0.55
CA ALA A 88 0.85 -18.19 1.29
C ALA A 88 0.38 -19.44 2.04
N CYS A 89 -0.77 -19.37 2.73
CA CYS A 89 -1.36 -20.52 3.41
C CYS A 89 -1.66 -21.65 2.43
N LEU A 90 -2.27 -21.35 1.28
CA LEU A 90 -2.56 -22.36 0.26
C LEU A 90 -1.27 -22.97 -0.33
N ALA A 91 -0.25 -22.16 -0.58
CA ALA A 91 1.03 -22.66 -1.07
C ALA A 91 1.67 -23.63 -0.04
N LEU A 92 1.68 -23.25 1.24
CA LEU A 92 2.22 -24.07 2.32
C LEU A 92 1.40 -25.37 2.52
N THR A 93 0.08 -25.30 2.44
CA THR A 93 -0.76 -26.51 2.57
C THR A 93 -0.53 -27.45 1.40
N LEU A 94 -0.52 -26.96 0.16
CA LEU A 94 -0.26 -27.78 -1.02
C LEU A 94 1.15 -28.41 -1.00
N TRP A 95 2.14 -27.66 -0.52
CA TRP A 95 3.52 -28.16 -0.37
C TRP A 95 3.62 -29.23 0.72
N GLY A 96 3.12 -28.94 1.93
CA GLY A 96 3.26 -29.81 3.09
C GLY A 96 2.39 -31.07 3.05
N THR A 97 1.23 -31.02 2.38
CA THR A 97 0.33 -32.17 2.24
C THR A 97 0.69 -33.10 1.07
N GLY A 98 1.67 -32.73 0.24
CA GLY A 98 2.06 -33.52 -0.91
C GLY A 98 0.99 -33.57 -2.00
N PHE A 99 0.09 -32.58 -2.10
CA PHE A 99 -0.92 -32.48 -3.15
C PHE A 99 -0.31 -32.57 -4.56
N PHE A 100 0.88 -31.98 -4.74
CA PHE A 100 1.66 -32.09 -5.98
C PHE A 100 2.12 -33.52 -6.28
N ASN A 101 2.37 -34.35 -5.27
CA ASN A 101 2.77 -35.74 -5.43
C ASN A 101 1.58 -36.64 -5.82
N TYR A 102 0.36 -36.24 -5.43
CA TYR A 102 -0.87 -36.95 -5.80
C TYR A 102 -1.36 -36.61 -7.21
N PHE A 103 -1.30 -35.33 -7.61
CA PHE A 103 -1.86 -34.86 -8.89
C PHE A 103 -0.85 -34.83 -10.06
N LEU A 104 0.44 -34.63 -9.79
CA LEU A 104 1.48 -34.70 -10.81
C LEU A 104 2.30 -35.96 -10.55
N PRO A 105 2.06 -37.08 -11.25
CA PRO A 105 3.01 -38.19 -11.20
C PRO A 105 4.37 -37.62 -11.60
N GLN A 106 5.36 -37.75 -10.73
CA GLN A 106 6.72 -37.27 -10.96
C GLN A 106 7.16 -37.66 -12.37
N ARG A 107 7.10 -36.72 -13.32
CA ARG A 107 7.90 -36.83 -14.54
C ARG A 107 9.32 -36.62 -14.05
N GLY A 108 10.00 -37.75 -13.81
CA GLY A 108 11.36 -37.82 -13.34
C GLY A 108 12.19 -36.75 -14.01
N MET A 109 12.74 -35.85 -13.19
CA MET A 109 13.79 -34.97 -13.62
C MET A 109 14.91 -35.89 -14.11
N ARG A 110 15.06 -35.98 -15.43
CA ARG A 110 16.10 -36.77 -16.09
C ARG A 110 17.42 -36.41 -15.45
N HIS A 111 18.01 -37.40 -14.77
CA HIS A 111 19.38 -37.44 -14.37
C HIS A 111 20.25 -37.12 -15.59
N LEU A 112 20.74 -35.90 -15.68
CA LEU A 112 21.93 -35.61 -16.48
C LEU A 112 23.09 -35.80 -15.53
N ASP A 113 23.69 -36.99 -15.62
CA ASP A 113 24.94 -37.38 -14.98
C ASP A 113 26.01 -36.29 -15.16
N GLY A 114 26.35 -35.61 -14.06
CA GLY A 114 27.51 -34.74 -13.93
C GLY A 114 28.24 -35.10 -12.63
N PRO A 115 29.58 -35.14 -12.60
CA PRO A 115 30.33 -35.93 -11.63
C PRO A 115 30.13 -35.44 -10.20
N GLN A 116 29.95 -36.44 -9.32
CA GLN A 116 29.79 -36.36 -7.89
C GLN A 116 31.05 -35.75 -7.25
N ASN A 117 30.99 -34.50 -6.78
CA ASN A 117 31.82 -33.99 -5.66
C ASN A 117 31.50 -32.56 -5.21
N SER A 118 30.23 -32.16 -5.22
CA SER A 118 29.81 -30.99 -4.42
C SER A 118 28.52 -31.32 -3.70
N MET A 119 28.51 -31.19 -2.37
CA MET A 119 27.27 -31.19 -1.61
C MET A 119 26.43 -30.03 -2.12
N THR A 120 25.41 -30.33 -2.91
CA THR A 120 24.55 -29.32 -3.49
C THR A 120 23.71 -28.68 -2.39
N VAL A 121 23.60 -27.35 -2.40
CA VAL A 121 22.80 -26.57 -1.45
C VAL A 121 21.35 -27.09 -1.39
N SER A 122 20.86 -27.68 -2.48
CA SER A 122 19.55 -28.35 -2.57
C SER A 122 19.39 -29.52 -1.59
N ALA A 123 20.42 -30.36 -1.41
CA ALA A 123 20.36 -31.47 -0.45
C ALA A 123 20.33 -30.99 1.01
N ARG A 124 21.03 -29.88 1.32
CA ARG A 124 21.02 -29.29 2.67
C ARG A 124 19.67 -28.65 3.02
N VAL A 125 19.06 -27.97 2.06
CA VAL A 125 17.72 -27.39 2.22
C VAL A 125 16.66 -28.50 2.32
N GLY A 126 16.78 -29.57 1.53
CA GLY A 126 15.90 -30.73 1.62
C GLY A 126 15.91 -31.37 3.01
N ASN A 127 17.10 -31.63 3.57
CA ASN A 127 17.23 -32.22 4.90
C ASN A 127 16.72 -31.27 6.01
N PHE A 128 16.98 -29.97 5.91
CA PHE A 128 16.50 -29.01 6.90
C PHE A 128 14.96 -28.89 6.90
N VAL A 129 14.32 -28.92 5.72
CA VAL A 129 12.86 -28.86 5.60
C VAL A 129 12.23 -30.13 6.17
N SER A 130 12.80 -31.31 5.92
CA SER A 130 12.30 -32.55 6.52
C SER A 130 12.44 -32.56 8.04
N ASP A 131 13.57 -32.10 8.57
CA ASP A 131 13.82 -32.05 10.02
C ASP A 131 12.86 -31.08 10.72
N SER A 132 12.60 -29.94 10.10
CA SER A 132 11.65 -28.94 10.61
C SER A 132 10.22 -29.48 10.64
N GLN A 133 9.83 -30.25 9.63
CA GLN A 133 8.48 -30.81 9.53
C GLN A 133 8.23 -31.90 10.60
N GLN A 134 9.23 -32.75 10.85
CA GLN A 134 9.17 -33.77 11.90
C GLN A 134 9.03 -33.11 13.28
N ALA A 135 9.85 -32.09 13.56
CA ALA A 135 9.83 -31.37 14.85
C ALA A 135 8.48 -30.68 15.13
N ILE A 136 7.85 -30.10 14.10
CA ILE A 136 6.52 -29.47 14.24
C ILE A 136 5.45 -30.52 14.52
N GLN A 137 5.50 -31.68 13.86
CA GLN A 137 4.55 -32.77 14.09
C GLN A 137 4.67 -33.34 15.50
N ASP A 138 5.90 -33.52 16.00
CA ASP A 138 6.16 -34.03 17.35
C ASP A 138 5.70 -33.02 18.42
N ALA A 139 5.98 -31.73 18.23
CA ALA A 139 5.56 -30.68 19.16
C ALA A 139 4.03 -30.54 19.23
N LEU A 140 3.35 -30.62 18.08
CA LEU A 140 1.89 -30.63 18.03
C LEU A 140 1.33 -31.91 18.68
N GLY A 141 1.91 -33.07 18.41
CA GLY A 141 1.51 -34.34 19.02
C GLY A 141 1.60 -34.32 20.55
N GLN A 142 2.68 -33.74 21.11
CA GLN A 142 2.84 -33.57 22.56
C GLN A 142 1.86 -32.57 23.17
N LEU A 143 1.49 -31.51 22.43
CA LEU A 143 0.49 -30.55 22.90
C LEU A 143 -0.90 -31.19 22.96
N PHE A 144 -1.28 -31.97 21.95
CA PHE A 144 -2.57 -32.66 21.93
C PHE A 144 -2.64 -33.80 22.96
N SER A 145 -1.57 -34.58 23.14
CA SER A 145 -1.54 -35.66 24.14
C SER A 145 -1.60 -35.14 25.58
N ASN A 146 -0.96 -34.00 25.89
CA ASN A 146 -1.08 -33.36 27.21
C ASN A 146 -2.46 -32.74 27.46
N HIS A 147 -3.21 -32.39 26.41
CA HIS A 147 -4.55 -31.84 26.55
C HIS A 147 -5.60 -32.92 26.85
N ASP A 148 -5.45 -34.13 26.29
CA ASP A 148 -6.37 -35.26 26.53
C ASP A 148 -6.13 -35.98 27.89
N ALA A 149 -5.03 -35.69 28.58
CA ALA A 149 -4.69 -36.28 29.88
C ALA A 149 -5.21 -35.47 31.09
N ARG A 150 -6.01 -34.41 30.87
CA ARG A 150 -6.57 -33.53 31.91
C ARG A 150 -8.10 -33.55 31.88
#